data_AF-A0A2N1J411-F1
#
_entry.id   AF-A0A2N1J411-F1
#
_cell.length_a   1.000
_cell.length_b   1.000
_cell.length_c   1.000
_cell.angle_alpha   90.00
_cell.angle_beta   90.00
_cell.angle_gamma   90.00
#
_symmetry.space_group_name_H-M   'P 1'
#
loop_
_entity.id
_entity.type
_entity.pdbx_description
1 polymer ?
#
loop_
_entity_poly.entity_id
_entity_poly.type
_entity_poly.pdbx_seq_one_letter_code
_entity_poly.pdbx_strand_id
1 'polypeptide(L)'
;MSINEALENSLSFFNFTIKNRLENALGAVITNVQKEQNYQCAVLGEDSLSISYKDERDNSFIAYCKVLQVNSDEINDELIVFAVDSNNLSKLLSSYELILQAIPCVLPRKLCLARVYESSCGLTFLNDILIIDTCDLLKYAKTHDLKGTFFITKKLLDEEKISYSYENLNSINDKVYLENSTILYESKDKSRKEINQMQNFIVEVEKKKLAKYVEMIFYNSTKNYCILELSDDYELKSEINFKLKALASKYIENYIFTKDCEKILSF
;
A
#
# COMPACT_ATOMS: atom_id res chain seq x y z
N MET A 1 -7.86 -14.29 -17.90
CA MET A 1 -7.15 -13.24 -17.16
C MET A 1 -8.18 -12.43 -16.40
N SER A 2 -8.09 -12.44 -15.08
CA SER A 2 -8.89 -11.52 -14.26
C SER A 2 -8.38 -10.08 -14.42
N ILE A 3 -9.22 -9.08 -14.15
CA ILE A 3 -8.79 -7.67 -14.09
C ILE A 3 -7.62 -7.50 -13.11
N ASN A 4 -7.58 -8.30 -12.03
CA ASN A 4 -6.48 -8.29 -11.06
C ASN A 4 -5.15 -8.76 -11.68
N GLU A 5 -5.15 -9.85 -12.46
CA GLU A 5 -3.94 -10.34 -13.17
C GLU A 5 -3.43 -9.34 -14.22
N ALA A 6 -4.31 -8.60 -14.90
CA ALA A 6 -3.91 -7.59 -15.87
C ALA A 6 -3.28 -6.35 -15.22
N LEU A 7 -3.77 -5.97 -14.03
CA LEU A 7 -3.22 -4.88 -13.22
C LEU A 7 -1.88 -5.27 -12.58
N GLU A 8 -1.79 -6.48 -12.03
CA GLU A 8 -0.56 -7.04 -11.46
C GLU A 8 0.59 -7.12 -12.48
N ASN A 9 0.27 -7.42 -13.75
CA ASN A 9 1.27 -7.50 -14.81
C ASN A 9 1.70 -6.14 -15.40
N SER A 10 0.99 -5.05 -15.10
CA SER A 10 1.27 -3.74 -15.72
C SER A 10 1.90 -2.71 -14.79
N LEU A 11 1.80 -2.88 -13.46
CA LEU A 11 2.23 -1.87 -12.47
C LEU A 11 2.78 -2.50 -11.18
N SER A 12 4.11 -2.69 -11.10
CA SER A 12 4.79 -3.37 -9.98
C SER A 12 4.49 -2.79 -8.59
N PHE A 13 4.29 -1.49 -8.47
CA PHE A 13 4.03 -0.80 -7.19
C PHE A 13 2.54 -0.76 -6.80
N PHE A 14 1.62 -1.14 -7.68
CA PHE A 14 0.18 -1.12 -7.42
C PHE A 14 -0.41 -2.52 -7.32
N ASN A 15 -0.08 -3.21 -6.24
CA ASN A 15 -0.50 -4.60 -5.99
C ASN A 15 -1.85 -4.69 -5.24
N PHE A 16 -2.34 -5.93 -5.06
CA PHE A 16 -3.60 -6.23 -4.36
C PHE A 16 -3.68 -5.64 -2.94
N THR A 17 -2.56 -5.62 -2.20
CA THR A 17 -2.51 -5.05 -0.85
C THR A 17 -2.76 -3.54 -0.87
N ILE A 18 -2.10 -2.83 -1.79
CA ILE A 18 -2.26 -1.38 -1.98
C ILE A 18 -3.70 -1.07 -2.41
N LYS A 19 -4.22 -1.83 -3.37
CA LYS A 19 -5.60 -1.73 -3.86
C LYS A 19 -6.61 -1.81 -2.70
N ASN A 20 -6.56 -2.87 -1.91
CA ASN A 20 -7.50 -3.07 -0.80
C ASN A 20 -7.41 -1.97 0.25
N ARG A 21 -6.20 -1.50 0.56
CA ARG A 21 -6.02 -0.40 1.52
C ARG A 21 -6.66 0.90 1.03
N LEU A 22 -6.49 1.22 -0.26
CA LEU A 22 -7.14 2.39 -0.86
C LEU A 22 -8.66 2.27 -0.88
N GLU A 23 -9.20 1.11 -1.27
CA GLU A 23 -10.65 0.88 -1.27
C GLU A 23 -11.25 1.04 0.14
N ASN A 24 -10.57 0.54 1.16
CA ASN A 24 -10.97 0.70 2.57
C ASN A 24 -10.92 2.16 3.03
N ALA A 25 -9.82 2.87 2.74
CA ALA A 25 -9.66 4.27 3.13
C ALA A 25 -10.68 5.20 2.45
N LEU A 26 -11.05 4.89 1.21
CA LEU A 26 -12.03 5.68 0.44
C LEU A 26 -13.47 5.23 0.66
N GLY A 27 -13.69 4.02 1.19
CA GLY A 27 -15.01 3.39 1.32
C GLY A 27 -15.68 3.17 -0.04
N ALA A 28 -14.89 2.82 -1.06
CA ALA A 28 -15.33 2.76 -2.45
C ALA A 28 -14.54 1.72 -3.24
N VAL A 29 -15.13 1.16 -4.28
CA VAL A 29 -14.49 0.12 -5.12
C VAL A 29 -13.78 0.75 -6.31
N ILE A 30 -12.59 0.23 -6.62
CA ILE A 30 -11.83 0.64 -7.79
C ILE A 30 -12.49 0.10 -9.05
N THR A 31 -12.77 1.01 -9.98
CA THR A 31 -13.46 0.69 -11.25
C THR A 31 -12.57 0.81 -12.47
N ASN A 32 -11.51 1.63 -12.39
CA ASN A 32 -10.55 1.80 -13.47
C ASN A 32 -9.19 2.23 -12.90
N VAL A 33 -8.11 1.75 -13.51
CA VAL A 33 -6.72 2.13 -13.22
C VAL A 33 -6.04 2.43 -14.54
N GLN A 34 -5.42 3.60 -14.66
CA GLN A 34 -4.74 4.04 -15.86
C GLN A 34 -3.35 4.59 -15.53
N LYS A 35 -2.33 4.06 -16.21
CA LYS A 35 -0.96 4.59 -16.13
C LYS A 35 -0.91 5.96 -16.81
N GLU A 36 -0.44 6.99 -16.10
CA GLU A 36 -0.19 8.30 -16.70
C GLU A 36 1.13 8.23 -17.48
N GLN A 37 1.04 8.23 -18.81
CA GLN A 37 2.23 8.38 -19.66
C GLN A 37 2.51 9.87 -19.83
N ASN A 38 3.61 10.34 -19.23
CA ASN A 38 4.15 11.69 -19.37
C ASN A 38 3.21 12.83 -18.92
N TYR A 39 3.38 13.29 -17.68
CA TYR A 39 3.14 14.69 -17.35
C TYR A 39 4.46 15.37 -16.97
N GLN A 40 4.81 16.40 -17.73
CA GLN A 40 5.92 17.33 -17.49
C GLN A 40 5.69 18.21 -16.24
N CYS A 41 5.30 17.63 -15.11
CA CYS A 41 5.61 18.27 -13.83
C CYS A 41 6.96 17.70 -13.40
N ALA A 42 8.04 18.27 -13.96
CA ALA A 42 9.42 17.89 -13.72
C ALA A 42 9.89 18.03 -12.25
N VAL A 43 8.96 18.29 -11.32
CA VAL A 43 9.23 18.37 -9.89
C VAL A 43 9.22 17.00 -9.23
N LEU A 44 8.55 15.98 -9.81
CA LEU A 44 8.40 14.68 -9.15
C LEU A 44 8.87 13.45 -9.94
N GLY A 45 9.17 13.52 -11.24
CA GLY A 45 9.94 12.46 -11.93
C GLY A 45 9.47 10.99 -11.83
N GLU A 46 8.26 10.72 -11.35
CA GLU A 46 7.84 9.40 -10.85
C GLU A 46 6.74 8.75 -11.70
N ASP A 47 6.73 7.41 -11.74
CA ASP A 47 5.62 6.63 -12.25
C ASP A 47 4.35 7.00 -11.46
N SER A 48 3.28 7.39 -12.17
CA SER A 48 2.03 7.80 -11.55
C SER A 48 0.82 7.11 -12.15
N LEU A 49 -0.18 6.89 -11.29
CA LEU A 49 -1.44 6.24 -11.66
C LEU A 49 -2.60 7.16 -11.39
N SER A 50 -3.59 7.04 -12.26
CA SER A 50 -4.91 7.59 -12.06
C SER A 50 -5.90 6.46 -11.79
N ILE A 51 -6.68 6.60 -10.72
CA ILE A 51 -7.61 5.55 -10.28
C ILE A 51 -8.98 6.16 -10.06
N SER A 52 -9.99 5.53 -10.66
CA SER A 52 -11.38 5.93 -10.56
C SER A 52 -12.16 5.01 -9.62
N TYR A 53 -12.92 5.60 -8.70
CA TYR A 53 -13.69 4.88 -7.69
C TYR A 53 -15.19 5.15 -7.82
N LYS A 54 -16.01 4.14 -7.49
CA LYS A 54 -17.46 4.27 -7.36
C LYS A 54 -17.94 3.83 -5.98
N ASP A 55 -19.06 4.40 -5.53
CA ASP A 55 -19.73 3.88 -4.35
C ASP A 55 -20.17 2.43 -4.60
N GLU A 56 -20.09 1.59 -3.57
CA GLU A 56 -20.67 0.25 -3.65
C GLU A 56 -22.21 0.30 -3.70
N ARG A 57 -22.81 1.33 -3.11
CA ARG A 57 -24.27 1.48 -2.95
C ARG A 57 -24.91 2.31 -4.06
N ASP A 58 -24.12 3.15 -4.71
CA ASP A 58 -24.54 4.09 -5.75
C ASP A 58 -23.51 4.11 -6.90
N ASN A 59 -23.96 4.02 -8.14
CA ASN A 59 -23.08 3.91 -9.30
C ASN A 59 -22.38 5.25 -9.67
N SER A 60 -22.35 6.19 -8.72
CA SER A 60 -21.78 7.53 -8.84
C SER A 60 -20.25 7.51 -8.76
N PHE A 61 -19.62 8.39 -9.55
CA PHE A 61 -18.17 8.52 -9.60
C PHE A 61 -17.68 9.36 -8.41
N ILE A 62 -17.20 8.67 -7.36
CA ILE A 62 -16.92 9.33 -6.09
C ILE A 62 -15.56 10.00 -6.07
N ALA A 63 -14.52 9.32 -6.55
CA ALA A 63 -13.16 9.77 -6.36
C ALA A 63 -12.27 9.51 -7.56
N TYR A 64 -11.35 10.44 -7.77
CA TYR A 64 -10.15 10.25 -8.58
C TYR A 64 -8.94 10.27 -7.65
N CYS A 65 -8.13 9.22 -7.66
CA CYS A 65 -6.89 9.18 -6.89
C CYS A 65 -5.69 9.19 -7.82
N LYS A 66 -4.77 10.12 -7.58
CA LYS A 66 -3.40 10.04 -8.11
C LYS A 66 -2.55 9.23 -7.16
N VAL A 67 -1.83 8.23 -7.64
CA VAL A 67 -0.87 7.43 -6.85
C VAL A 67 0.54 7.78 -7.31
N LEU A 68 1.42 8.11 -6.36
CA LEU A 68 2.82 8.46 -6.58
C LEU A 68 3.75 7.49 -5.88
N GLN A 69 4.78 6.99 -6.57
CA GLN A 69 5.84 6.19 -5.96
C GLN A 69 6.98 7.09 -5.49
N VAL A 70 7.07 7.34 -4.18
CA VAL A 70 8.11 8.17 -3.56
C VAL A 70 9.21 7.32 -2.92
N ASN A 71 10.40 7.90 -2.72
CA ASN A 71 11.43 7.25 -1.90
C ASN A 71 11.06 7.34 -0.42
N SER A 72 11.47 6.34 0.39
CA SER A 72 11.20 6.34 1.84
C SER A 72 11.73 7.58 2.56
N ASP A 73 12.83 8.14 2.06
CA ASP A 73 13.53 9.28 2.66
C ASP A 73 12.90 10.63 2.27
N GLU A 74 12.00 10.63 1.29
CA GLU A 74 11.27 11.81 0.79
C GLU A 74 9.88 11.98 1.40
N ILE A 75 9.50 11.04 2.28
CA ILE A 75 8.24 11.08 3.03
C ILE A 75 8.35 12.16 4.11
N ASN A 76 8.12 13.40 3.71
CA ASN A 76 7.97 14.52 4.62
C ASN A 76 6.48 14.73 4.91
N ASP A 77 6.10 14.75 6.20
CA ASP A 77 4.71 14.88 6.65
C ASP A 77 4.06 16.23 6.27
N GLU A 78 4.89 17.23 5.94
CA GLU A 78 4.46 18.61 5.72
C GLU A 78 4.12 18.94 4.25
N LEU A 79 4.63 18.17 3.28
CA LEU A 79 4.47 18.47 1.86
C LEU A 79 3.79 17.31 1.12
N ILE A 80 2.47 17.40 1.07
CA ILE A 80 1.69 16.74 0.03
C ILE A 80 1.51 17.80 -1.05
N VAL A 81 1.73 17.42 -2.31
CA VAL A 81 1.59 18.30 -3.47
C VAL A 81 0.63 17.65 -4.45
N PHE A 82 -0.56 18.21 -4.56
CA PHE A 82 -1.45 17.91 -5.68
C PHE A 82 -1.39 19.08 -6.66
N ALA A 83 -1.00 18.79 -7.90
CA ALA A 83 -0.94 19.77 -8.99
C ALA A 83 -2.22 19.66 -9.83
N VAL A 84 -2.97 20.76 -9.94
CA VAL A 84 -4.12 20.88 -10.84
C VAL A 84 -3.66 21.55 -12.14
N ASP A 85 -3.86 20.91 -13.30
CA ASP A 85 -3.44 21.47 -14.60
C ASP A 85 -4.22 22.75 -14.97
N SER A 86 -3.47 23.79 -15.36
CA SER A 86 -3.93 25.11 -15.79
C SER A 86 -4.86 25.10 -17.01
N ASN A 87 -4.64 24.19 -17.96
CA ASN A 87 -5.45 24.10 -19.19
C ASN A 87 -6.86 23.56 -18.91
N ASN A 88 -7.00 22.72 -17.87
CA ASN A 88 -8.29 22.23 -17.42
C ASN A 88 -8.94 23.21 -16.44
N LEU A 89 -8.17 23.84 -15.55
CA LEU A 89 -8.70 24.76 -14.54
C LEU A 89 -9.36 26.01 -15.13
N SER A 90 -8.73 26.65 -16.12
CA SER A 90 -9.28 27.86 -16.75
C SER A 90 -10.62 27.60 -17.47
N LYS A 91 -10.73 26.47 -18.17
CA LYS A 91 -12.00 25.99 -18.77
C LYS A 91 -13.02 25.67 -17.69
N LEU A 92 -12.62 24.99 -16.62
CA LEU A 92 -13.49 24.66 -15.50
C LEU A 92 -14.06 25.92 -14.81
N LEU A 93 -13.24 26.94 -14.59
CA LEU A 93 -13.68 28.16 -13.90
C LEU A 93 -14.67 29.00 -14.73
N SER A 94 -14.53 29.01 -16.06
CA SER A 94 -15.45 29.73 -16.97
C SER A 94 -16.90 29.23 -16.92
N SER A 95 -17.13 27.99 -16.47
CA SER A 95 -18.44 27.34 -16.37
C SER A 95 -18.74 26.81 -14.96
N TYR A 96 -18.19 27.48 -13.94
CA TYR A 96 -18.17 26.99 -12.56
C TYR A 96 -19.52 26.47 -12.03
N GLU A 97 -20.61 27.22 -12.22
CA GLU A 97 -21.94 26.81 -11.70
C GLU A 97 -22.45 25.52 -12.37
N LEU A 98 -22.19 25.36 -13.67
CA LEU A 98 -22.56 24.15 -14.43
C LEU A 98 -21.72 22.95 -13.99
N ILE A 99 -20.46 23.19 -13.63
CA ILE A 99 -19.54 22.15 -13.18
C ILE A 99 -19.87 21.65 -11.78
N LEU A 100 -20.25 22.54 -10.86
CA LEU A 100 -20.74 22.13 -9.54
C LEU A 100 -21.96 21.22 -9.65
N GLN A 101 -22.88 21.51 -10.57
CA GLN A 101 -24.06 20.69 -10.83
C GLN A 101 -23.72 19.36 -11.52
N ALA A 102 -22.57 19.27 -12.19
CA ALA A 102 -22.11 18.08 -12.86
C ALA A 102 -21.31 17.13 -11.95
N ILE A 103 -21.05 17.48 -10.69
CA ILE A 103 -20.48 16.58 -9.68
C ILE A 103 -21.62 15.78 -9.03
N PRO A 104 -21.52 14.43 -8.92
CA PRO A 104 -20.39 13.57 -9.27
C PRO A 104 -20.42 12.99 -10.69
N CYS A 105 -21.35 13.39 -11.55
CA CYS A 105 -21.59 12.75 -12.84
C CYS A 105 -20.42 12.85 -13.85
N VAL A 106 -19.73 13.99 -13.89
CA VAL A 106 -18.67 14.30 -14.86
C VAL A 106 -17.32 14.53 -14.18
N LEU A 107 -17.33 14.94 -12.92
CA LEU A 107 -16.14 15.14 -12.09
C LEU A 107 -16.31 14.40 -10.76
N PRO A 108 -15.20 13.93 -10.17
CA PRO A 108 -15.29 13.22 -8.90
C PRO A 108 -15.66 14.18 -7.78
N ARG A 109 -16.41 13.68 -6.79
CA ARG A 109 -16.68 14.43 -5.55
C ARG A 109 -15.41 14.65 -4.72
N LYS A 110 -14.46 13.72 -4.82
CA LYS A 110 -13.21 13.72 -4.07
C LYS A 110 -12.00 13.67 -5.01
N LEU A 111 -11.03 14.54 -4.78
CA LEU A 111 -9.69 14.43 -5.37
C LEU A 111 -8.76 13.84 -4.34
N CYS A 112 -8.07 12.76 -4.70
CA CYS A 112 -7.23 12.02 -3.77
C CYS A 112 -5.79 11.97 -4.28
N LEU A 113 -4.86 11.98 -3.34
CA LEU A 113 -3.45 11.76 -3.58
C LEU A 113 -2.95 10.71 -2.60
N ALA A 114 -2.33 9.66 -3.13
CA ALA A 114 -1.76 8.57 -2.36
C ALA A 114 -0.27 8.47 -2.64
N ARG A 115 0.54 8.41 -1.59
CA ARG A 115 1.99 8.15 -1.71
C ARG A 115 2.26 6.70 -1.37
N VAL A 116 2.91 5.99 -2.28
CA VAL A 116 3.45 4.65 -2.04
C VAL A 116 4.96 4.69 -2.05
N TYR A 117 5.62 3.83 -1.29
CA TYR A 117 7.07 3.69 -1.34
C TYR A 117 7.45 2.22 -1.43
N GLU A 118 8.59 1.96 -2.05
CA GLU A 118 9.21 0.63 -2.04
C GLU A 118 10.19 0.58 -0.87
N SER A 119 9.99 -0.39 0.02
CA SER A 119 10.95 -0.65 1.08
C SER A 119 12.25 -1.23 0.52
N SER A 120 13.29 -1.22 1.36
CA SER A 120 14.56 -1.88 1.05
C SER A 120 14.44 -3.37 0.69
N CYS A 121 13.34 -4.05 1.02
CA CYS A 121 13.09 -5.47 0.70
C CYS A 121 12.29 -5.71 -0.59
N GLY A 122 12.01 -4.66 -1.38
CA GLY A 122 11.27 -4.78 -2.64
C GLY A 122 9.75 -4.87 -2.48
N LEU A 123 9.26 -4.72 -1.24
CA LEU A 123 7.83 -4.62 -0.96
C LEU A 123 7.37 -3.18 -1.09
N THR A 124 6.24 -2.97 -1.75
CA THR A 124 5.61 -1.66 -1.88
C THR A 124 4.55 -1.44 -0.79
N PHE A 125 4.54 -0.23 -0.23
CA PHE A 125 3.66 0.18 0.87
C PHE A 125 2.91 1.45 0.54
N LEU A 126 1.65 1.55 0.98
CA LEU A 126 0.89 2.79 0.97
C LEU A 126 1.24 3.57 2.24
N ASN A 127 1.84 4.75 2.07
CA ASN A 127 2.29 5.58 3.17
C ASN A 127 1.17 6.44 3.74
N ASP A 128 0.48 7.15 2.86
CA ASP A 128 -0.57 8.08 3.24
C ASP A 128 -1.52 8.34 2.09
N ILE A 129 -2.69 8.86 2.45
CA ILE A 129 -3.72 9.30 1.53
C ILE A 129 -4.24 10.67 1.99
N LEU A 130 -4.26 11.62 1.07
CA LEU A 130 -4.97 12.88 1.19
C LEU A 130 -6.24 12.80 0.33
N ILE A 131 -7.38 13.20 0.89
CA ILE A 131 -8.67 13.24 0.23
C ILE A 131 -9.24 14.65 0.39
N ILE A 132 -9.49 15.33 -0.72
CA ILE A 132 -9.93 16.73 -0.78
C ILE A 132 -11.33 16.79 -1.38
N ASP A 133 -12.21 17.61 -0.83
CA ASP A 133 -13.50 17.91 -1.45
C ASP A 133 -13.30 18.75 -2.72
N THR A 134 -13.75 18.22 -3.86
CA THR A 134 -13.57 18.88 -5.17
C THR A 134 -14.30 20.22 -5.24
N CYS A 135 -15.48 20.34 -4.61
CA CYS A 135 -16.27 21.56 -4.68
C CYS A 135 -15.59 22.70 -3.90
N ASP A 136 -15.09 22.42 -2.70
CA ASP A 136 -14.36 23.41 -1.90
C ASP A 136 -13.08 23.88 -2.59
N LEU A 137 -12.35 22.95 -3.21
CA LEU A 137 -11.15 23.28 -3.96
C LEU A 137 -11.45 24.17 -5.18
N LEU A 138 -12.50 23.85 -5.94
CA LEU A 138 -12.93 24.67 -7.07
C LEU A 138 -13.39 26.06 -6.62
N LYS A 139 -14.08 26.15 -5.47
CA LYS A 139 -14.50 27.42 -4.87
C LYS A 139 -13.29 28.28 -4.50
N TYR A 140 -12.28 27.68 -3.88
CA TYR A 140 -11.01 28.35 -3.59
C TYR A 140 -10.35 28.87 -4.87
N ALA A 141 -10.21 28.02 -5.89
CA ALA A 141 -9.59 28.38 -7.17
C ALA A 141 -10.34 29.53 -7.87
N LYS A 142 -11.68 29.53 -7.81
CA LYS A 142 -12.52 30.62 -8.35
C LYS A 142 -12.33 31.92 -7.57
N THR A 143 -12.35 31.84 -6.24
CA THR A 143 -12.26 33.02 -5.36
C THR A 143 -10.93 33.74 -5.51
N HIS A 144 -9.86 32.98 -5.74
CA HIS A 144 -8.49 33.49 -5.88
C HIS A 144 -8.06 33.70 -7.34
N ASP A 145 -8.98 33.56 -8.31
CA ASP A 145 -8.73 33.72 -9.74
C ASP A 145 -7.47 32.96 -10.22
N LEU A 146 -7.32 31.71 -9.76
CA LEU A 146 -6.14 30.90 -10.08
C LEU A 146 -6.16 30.52 -11.57
N LYS A 147 -5.13 30.97 -12.30
CA LYS A 147 -5.01 30.77 -13.75
C LYS A 147 -3.89 29.79 -14.15
N GLY A 148 -3.29 29.12 -13.18
CA GLY A 148 -2.12 28.28 -13.37
C GLY A 148 -2.14 27.01 -12.54
N THR A 149 -1.11 26.18 -12.72
CA THR A 149 -0.83 25.07 -11.81
C THR A 149 -0.59 25.62 -10.41
N PHE A 150 -1.33 25.12 -9.44
CA PHE A 150 -1.12 25.46 -8.04
C PHE A 150 -0.92 24.18 -7.23
N PHE A 151 -0.18 24.35 -6.13
CA PHE A 151 0.26 23.26 -5.26
C PHE A 151 -0.64 23.23 -4.03
N ILE A 152 -1.32 22.11 -3.81
CA ILE A 152 -2.15 21.93 -2.61
C ILE A 152 -1.32 21.29 -1.51
N THR A 153 -1.11 22.01 -0.41
CA THR A 153 -0.47 21.52 0.82
C THR A 153 -1.47 21.45 1.97
N LYS A 154 -1.18 20.69 3.04
CA LYS A 154 -2.05 20.66 4.23
C LYS A 154 -2.22 22.04 4.86
N LYS A 155 -1.13 22.81 4.93
CA LYS A 155 -1.16 24.20 5.40
C LYS A 155 -2.14 25.06 4.60
N LEU A 156 -2.12 24.96 3.26
CA LEU A 156 -3.08 25.68 2.42
C LEU A 156 -4.52 25.26 2.74
N LEU A 157 -4.77 23.96 2.86
CA LEU A 157 -6.10 23.43 3.15
C LEU A 157 -6.63 23.93 4.51
N ASP A 158 -5.76 23.98 5.53
CA ASP A 158 -6.08 24.48 6.87
C ASP A 158 -6.35 26.00 6.86
N GLU A 159 -5.49 26.78 6.22
CA GLU A 159 -5.59 28.25 6.15
C GLU A 159 -6.85 28.70 5.39
N GLU A 160 -7.15 28.01 4.29
CA GLU A 160 -8.29 28.33 3.40
C GLU A 160 -9.58 27.59 3.79
N LYS A 161 -9.53 26.77 4.86
CA LYS A 161 -10.65 25.96 5.36
C LYS A 161 -11.31 25.09 4.29
N ILE A 162 -10.49 24.54 3.40
CA ILE A 162 -10.94 23.58 2.37
C ILE A 162 -11.19 22.24 3.05
N SER A 163 -12.35 21.62 2.87
CA SER A 163 -12.65 20.32 3.49
C SER A 163 -11.73 19.23 2.94
N TYR A 164 -11.02 18.55 3.84
CA TYR A 164 -10.16 17.41 3.51
C TYR A 164 -10.11 16.39 4.64
N SER A 165 -9.70 15.17 4.31
CA SER A 165 -9.26 14.16 5.27
C SER A 165 -7.87 13.68 4.91
N TYR A 166 -7.04 13.47 5.92
CA TYR A 166 -5.69 12.94 5.75
C TYR A 166 -5.54 11.69 6.62
N GLU A 167 -5.18 10.58 5.98
CA GLU A 167 -4.87 9.34 6.66
C GLU A 167 -3.40 9.03 6.45
N ASN A 168 -2.63 9.11 7.54
CA ASN A 168 -1.27 8.61 7.56
C ASN A 168 -1.31 7.11 7.92
N LEU A 169 -0.88 6.28 6.99
CA LEU A 169 -0.85 4.83 7.08
C LEU A 169 0.55 4.29 7.47
N ASN A 170 1.41 5.15 8.06
CA ASN A 170 2.79 4.95 8.57
C ASN A 170 3.07 3.61 9.30
N SER A 171 2.06 2.79 9.57
CA SER A 171 2.29 1.38 9.87
C SER A 171 2.58 0.58 8.60
N ILE A 172 3.86 0.23 8.44
CA ILE A 172 4.21 -1.16 8.11
C ILE A 172 3.52 -2.01 9.18
N ASN A 173 2.25 -2.33 8.95
CA ASN A 173 1.55 -3.25 9.81
C ASN A 173 2.22 -4.59 9.56
N ASP A 174 2.64 -5.30 10.61
CA ASP A 174 3.25 -6.61 10.50
C ASP A 174 2.41 -7.56 9.60
N LYS A 175 1.09 -7.31 9.54
CA LYS A 175 0.17 -7.91 8.56
C LYS A 175 0.60 -7.85 7.09
N VAL A 176 1.27 -6.79 6.62
CA VAL A 176 1.70 -6.70 5.21
C VAL A 176 2.77 -7.73 4.90
N TYR A 177 3.70 -7.96 5.83
CA TYR A 177 4.67 -9.05 5.67
C TYR A 177 3.96 -10.40 5.63
N LEU A 178 2.92 -10.59 6.45
CA LEU A 178 2.12 -11.82 6.41
C LEU A 178 1.32 -11.98 5.10
N GLU A 179 0.77 -10.89 4.58
CA GLU A 179 -0.05 -10.86 3.35
C GLU A 179 0.79 -11.09 2.08
N ASN A 180 2.08 -10.76 2.12
CA ASN A 180 2.99 -10.89 0.97
C ASN A 180 4.04 -11.99 1.14
N SER A 181 4.10 -12.65 2.29
CA SER A 181 5.03 -13.75 2.50
C SER A 181 4.59 -14.98 1.71
N THR A 182 5.55 -15.64 1.06
CA THR A 182 5.33 -16.95 0.44
C THR A 182 5.40 -18.10 1.45
N ILE A 183 5.75 -17.82 2.70
CA ILE A 183 5.87 -18.82 3.76
C ILE A 183 4.47 -19.32 4.14
N LEU A 184 4.23 -20.61 3.95
CA LEU A 184 2.99 -21.25 4.40
C LEU A 184 3.03 -21.45 5.91
N TYR A 185 1.95 -21.17 6.62
CA TYR A 185 1.88 -21.45 8.05
C TYR A 185 0.53 -21.97 8.53
N GLU A 186 0.56 -22.91 9.48
CA GLU A 186 -0.64 -23.50 10.06
C GLU A 186 -0.39 -24.01 11.48
N SER A 187 -1.42 -23.92 12.33
CA SER A 187 -1.44 -24.51 13.68
C SER A 187 -2.48 -25.62 13.71
N LYS A 188 -2.09 -26.81 14.16
CA LYS A 188 -2.98 -27.98 14.22
C LYS A 188 -4.31 -27.67 14.93
N ASP A 189 -4.24 -26.99 16.06
CA ASP A 189 -5.42 -26.65 16.87
C ASP A 189 -5.89 -25.19 16.67
N LYS A 190 -5.35 -24.47 15.68
CA LYS A 190 -5.63 -23.05 15.39
C LYS A 190 -5.49 -22.14 16.61
N SER A 191 -4.55 -22.47 17.49
CA SER A 191 -4.30 -21.72 18.72
C SER A 191 -3.79 -20.32 18.38
N ARG A 192 -4.45 -19.28 18.89
CA ARG A 192 -4.05 -17.88 18.64
C ARG A 192 -2.64 -17.59 19.14
N LYS A 193 -2.20 -18.21 20.25
CA LYS A 193 -0.84 -18.04 20.77
C LYS A 193 0.20 -18.62 19.80
N GLU A 194 -0.08 -19.77 19.22
CA GLU A 194 0.81 -20.45 18.26
C GLU A 194 0.87 -19.69 16.93
N ILE A 195 -0.30 -19.29 16.42
CA ILE A 195 -0.41 -18.47 15.21
C ILE A 195 0.37 -17.17 15.38
N ASN A 196 0.25 -16.48 16.51
CA ASN A 196 1.01 -15.25 16.77
C ASN A 196 2.53 -15.49 16.80
N GLN A 197 3.00 -16.62 17.36
CA GLN A 197 4.42 -16.97 17.34
C GLN A 197 4.94 -17.13 15.90
N MET A 198 4.21 -17.88 15.07
CA MET A 198 4.57 -18.09 13.66
C MET A 198 4.52 -16.78 12.87
N GLN A 199 3.47 -15.97 13.06
CA GLN A 199 3.33 -14.69 12.39
C GLN A 199 4.47 -13.71 12.76
N ASN A 200 4.81 -13.60 14.05
CA ASN A 200 5.92 -12.77 14.49
C ASN A 200 7.26 -13.24 13.89
N PHE A 201 7.45 -14.55 13.78
CA PHE A 201 8.64 -15.09 13.11
C PHE A 201 8.67 -14.73 11.62
N ILE A 202 7.56 -14.93 10.88
CA ILE A 202 7.45 -14.61 9.44
C ILE A 202 7.80 -13.16 9.18
N VAL A 203 7.17 -12.25 9.92
CA VAL A 203 7.42 -10.81 9.84
C VAL A 203 8.91 -10.49 9.96
N GLU A 204 9.60 -11.14 10.89
CA GLU A 204 10.99 -10.85 11.20
C GLU A 204 11.98 -11.48 10.22
N VAL A 205 11.66 -12.64 9.65
CA VAL A 205 12.45 -13.20 8.53
C VAL A 205 12.26 -12.39 7.26
N GLU A 206 11.06 -11.87 6.99
CA GLU A 206 10.80 -10.97 5.87
C GLU A 206 11.58 -9.66 6.02
N LYS A 207 11.49 -8.98 7.18
CA LYS A 207 12.29 -7.78 7.50
C LYS A 207 13.79 -7.97 7.29
N LYS A 208 14.30 -9.19 7.53
CA LYS A 208 15.72 -9.54 7.40
C LYS A 208 16.09 -10.13 6.03
N LYS A 209 15.15 -10.20 5.07
CA LYS A 209 15.34 -10.77 3.73
C LYS A 209 15.76 -12.25 3.77
N LEU A 210 15.27 -12.98 4.77
CA LEU A 210 15.54 -14.40 4.97
C LEU A 210 14.34 -15.29 4.62
N ALA A 211 13.18 -14.72 4.29
CA ALA A 211 11.96 -15.48 4.05
C ALA A 211 12.06 -16.50 2.92
N LYS A 212 12.80 -16.19 1.85
CA LYS A 212 13.07 -17.10 0.73
C LYS A 212 13.77 -18.42 1.11
N TYR A 213 14.27 -18.54 2.34
CA TYR A 213 14.92 -19.75 2.85
C TYR A 213 13.99 -20.61 3.71
N VAL A 214 12.76 -20.15 3.95
CA VAL A 214 11.75 -20.85 4.74
C VAL A 214 10.58 -21.13 3.80
N GLU A 215 10.18 -22.38 3.69
CA GLU A 215 9.04 -22.75 2.85
C GLU A 215 7.74 -22.77 3.66
N MET A 216 7.82 -23.39 4.84
CA MET A 216 6.64 -23.68 5.65
C MET A 216 6.94 -23.64 7.13
N ILE A 217 5.94 -23.25 7.92
CA ILE A 217 5.94 -23.26 9.38
C ILE A 217 4.71 -24.01 9.87
N PHE A 218 4.89 -25.08 10.62
CA PHE A 218 3.76 -25.86 11.13
C PHE A 218 3.85 -26.08 12.63
N TYR A 219 2.88 -25.59 13.40
CA TYR A 219 2.83 -25.82 14.83
C TYR A 219 2.06 -27.10 15.17
N ASN A 220 2.76 -28.09 15.73
CA ASN A 220 2.17 -29.32 16.22
C ASN A 220 1.77 -29.17 17.69
N SER A 221 0.55 -28.68 17.93
CA SER A 221 0.00 -28.44 19.27
C SER A 221 0.05 -29.69 20.17
N THR A 222 -0.18 -30.89 19.60
CA THR A 222 -0.12 -32.15 20.36
C THR A 222 1.27 -32.55 20.85
N LYS A 223 2.34 -32.16 20.13
CA LYS A 223 3.72 -32.46 20.49
C LYS A 223 4.48 -31.24 21.04
N ASN A 224 3.81 -30.09 21.12
CA ASN A 224 4.35 -28.82 21.58
C ASN A 224 5.66 -28.41 20.89
N TYR A 225 5.72 -28.52 19.56
CA TYR A 225 6.83 -27.98 18.77
C TYR A 225 6.35 -27.46 17.41
N CYS A 226 7.10 -26.50 16.89
CA CYS A 226 6.95 -25.94 15.56
C CYS A 226 7.96 -26.55 14.59
N ILE A 227 7.50 -26.98 13.43
CA ILE A 227 8.35 -27.39 12.31
C ILE A 227 8.62 -26.14 11.47
N LEU A 228 9.88 -25.93 11.12
CA LEU A 228 10.34 -24.88 10.20
C LEU A 228 11.02 -25.58 9.03
N GLU A 229 10.31 -25.67 7.90
CA GLU A 229 10.80 -26.30 6.68
C GLU A 229 11.68 -25.30 5.91
N LEU A 230 12.90 -25.71 5.56
CA LEU A 230 13.86 -24.91 4.80
C LEU A 230 13.91 -25.35 3.34
N SER A 231 14.14 -24.40 2.43
CA SER A 231 14.15 -24.66 0.98
C SER A 231 15.31 -25.51 0.48
N ASP A 232 15.08 -26.28 -0.58
CA ASP A 232 15.99 -27.31 -1.13
C ASP A 232 17.37 -26.83 -1.59
N ASP A 233 17.46 -25.60 -2.09
CA ASP A 233 18.64 -25.06 -2.78
C ASP A 233 19.85 -24.73 -1.88
N TYR A 234 19.81 -25.12 -0.60
CA TYR A 234 20.86 -24.77 0.35
C TYR A 234 21.73 -25.96 0.76
N GLU A 235 22.91 -26.06 0.13
CA GLU A 235 24.13 -26.33 0.88
C GLU A 235 24.26 -25.20 1.92
N LEU A 236 23.87 -25.51 3.16
CA LEU A 236 23.74 -24.60 4.27
C LEU A 236 24.99 -23.74 4.48
N LYS A 237 25.02 -22.52 3.92
CA LYS A 237 25.95 -21.49 4.43
C LYS A 237 25.64 -21.33 5.91
N SER A 238 26.56 -21.78 6.76
CA SER A 238 26.42 -21.86 8.22
C SER A 238 25.86 -20.58 8.85
N GLU A 239 26.18 -19.43 8.26
CA GLU A 239 25.72 -18.11 8.69
C GLU A 239 24.20 -17.90 8.57
N ILE A 240 23.55 -18.40 7.52
CA ILE A 240 22.10 -18.23 7.34
C ILE A 240 21.34 -19.09 8.34
N ASN A 241 21.78 -20.34 8.52
CA ASN A 241 21.23 -21.20 9.57
C ASN A 241 21.36 -20.58 10.95
N PHE A 242 22.51 -19.99 11.25
CA PHE A 242 22.71 -19.31 12.53
C PHE A 242 21.72 -18.15 12.70
N LYS A 243 21.50 -17.33 11.67
CA LYS A 243 20.54 -16.22 11.69
C LYS A 243 19.10 -16.71 11.86
N LEU A 244 18.69 -17.74 11.12
CA LEU A 244 17.34 -18.32 11.23
C LEU A 244 17.13 -18.98 12.60
N LYS A 245 18.12 -19.70 13.13
CA LYS A 245 18.08 -20.30 14.48
C LYS A 245 17.93 -19.23 15.56
N ALA A 246 18.69 -18.13 15.47
CA ALA A 246 18.59 -17.01 16.39
C ALA A 246 17.22 -16.33 16.36
N LEU A 247 16.59 -16.23 15.19
CA LEU A 247 15.23 -15.71 15.05
C LEU A 247 14.20 -16.69 15.63
N ALA A 248 14.31 -17.96 15.28
CA ALA A 248 13.39 -18.99 15.76
C ALA A 248 13.41 -19.07 17.29
N SER A 249 14.58 -19.06 17.93
CA SER A 249 14.69 -19.07 19.39
C SER A 249 14.14 -17.82 20.07
N LYS A 250 13.99 -16.71 19.34
CA LYS A 250 13.41 -15.49 19.89
C LYS A 250 11.87 -15.50 19.83
N TYR A 251 11.30 -16.08 18.78
CA TYR A 251 9.86 -15.94 18.47
C TYR A 251 9.04 -17.21 18.63
N ILE A 252 9.68 -18.39 18.68
CA ILE A 252 9.02 -19.69 18.74
C ILE A 252 9.56 -20.47 19.94
N GLU A 253 8.68 -20.83 20.89
CA GLU A 253 9.08 -21.47 22.15
C GLU A 253 9.80 -22.82 21.94
N ASN A 254 9.28 -23.67 21.06
CA ASN A 254 9.85 -24.97 20.72
C ASN A 254 9.84 -25.14 19.21
N TYR A 255 10.99 -25.39 18.59
CA TYR A 255 11.08 -25.53 17.14
C TYR A 255 12.07 -26.60 16.71
N ILE A 256 11.88 -27.08 15.49
CA ILE A 256 12.76 -28.01 14.80
C ILE A 256 12.89 -27.56 13.35
N PHE A 257 14.12 -27.51 12.84
CA PHE A 257 14.33 -27.33 11.41
C PHE A 257 14.25 -28.67 10.68
N THR A 258 13.57 -28.65 9.56
CA THR A 258 13.44 -29.79 8.65
C THR A 258 13.82 -29.36 7.23
N LYS A 259 14.24 -30.34 6.45
CA LYS A 259 14.45 -30.25 5.00
C LYS A 259 13.94 -31.55 4.40
N ASP A 260 13.16 -31.49 3.33
CA ASP A 260 12.48 -32.63 2.73
C ASP A 260 11.65 -33.44 3.76
N CYS A 261 11.07 -32.76 4.76
CA CYS A 261 10.43 -33.39 5.92
C CYS A 261 11.36 -34.27 6.79
N GLU A 262 12.67 -34.28 6.55
CA GLU A 262 13.67 -34.92 7.38
C GLU A 262 14.21 -33.94 8.43
N LYS A 263 14.41 -34.45 9.65
CA LYS A 263 14.94 -33.63 10.74
C LYS A 263 16.40 -33.27 10.46
N ILE A 264 16.68 -31.99 10.24
CA ILE A 264 18.05 -31.48 10.28
C ILE A 264 18.44 -31.49 11.76
N LEU A 265 19.26 -32.46 12.15
CA LEU A 265 19.64 -32.71 13.54
C LEU A 265 19.99 -31.42 14.29
N SER A 266 19.34 -31.26 15.45
CA SER A 266 19.65 -30.27 16.46
C SER A 266 20.98 -30.65 17.13
N PHE A 267 22.02 -29.86 16.91
CA PHE A 267 23.18 -29.75 17.81
C PHE A 267 22.92 -28.66 18.85
#